data_AF-A0A3L6LFD5-F1
#
_entry.id   AF-A0A3L6LFD5-F1
#
_cell.length_a   1.000
_cell.length_b   1.000
_cell.length_c   1.000
_cell.angle_alpha   90.00
_cell.angle_beta   90.00
_cell.angle_gamma   90.00
#
_symmetry.space_group_name_H-M   'P 1'
#
loop_
_entity.id
_entity.type
_entity.pdbx_description
1 polymer ?
#
loop_
_entity_poly.entity_id
_entity_poly.type
_entity_poly.pdbx_seq_one_letter_code
_entity_poly.pdbx_strand_id
1 'polypeptide(L)'
;MWRITRLCCKQLIRDESLVSLPPAVHRLEVYRNAVSVDCEERICAELGLLLQREGHTAFAEGSTPQQKIVKHTYLELHGAHKDFTEVKSFQRKETRRLPGLLWSPTLVSWMNEVVPRVRVFPVGVMPDTARVVEHNMTGYEMHMEHPTVGCSFLYLSLLSDTVLTFDDEATGRYGEVFLPQRALMCCSGEIRWGWRFGEQSREVHTFVNASGVRRVVEPDLRLSVQLWKFTPQLLDARLLQDRVEESMKQREAEESNEVVETIAVDRKKNEEEHKGSASSHALFSALAEKGASGTGPLGGEYVEGRTQACKGVEGKSMTMEDIGRDYNTYKQQFQNVHGVLQEMKALHDAGQPINDMWLRKRILDGQKDDNHDAQDGFDPNDVEGTWDRVDAKARFYKARLKGMDYDGTANSNSSMPDVTEDAPLDMKKTIQKIAPLVKDGDKILASLPCGQ
;
A
#
# COMPACT_ATOMS: atom_id res chain seq x y z
N MET A 1 8.88 -25.42 -31.34
CA MET A 1 7.98 -24.55 -32.12
C MET A 1 6.56 -24.81 -31.60
N TRP A 2 6.12 -24.07 -30.57
CA TRP A 2 4.85 -24.31 -29.90
C TRP A 2 3.73 -23.59 -30.65
N ARG A 3 2.72 -24.32 -31.12
CA ARG A 3 1.53 -23.74 -31.75
C ARG A 3 0.74 -23.00 -30.66
N ILE A 4 0.77 -21.68 -30.70
CA ILE A 4 -0.06 -20.80 -29.85
C ILE A 4 -1.51 -20.95 -30.32
N THR A 5 -2.35 -21.56 -29.50
CA THR A 5 -3.78 -21.70 -29.73
C THR A 5 -4.41 -20.30 -29.70
N ARG A 6 -5.08 -19.93 -30.79
CA ARG A 6 -5.32 -18.53 -31.20
C ARG A 6 -6.52 -17.82 -30.54
N LEU A 7 -7.06 -18.33 -29.43
CA LEU A 7 -8.28 -17.80 -28.81
C LEU A 7 -8.20 -17.99 -27.29
N CYS A 8 -7.54 -17.07 -26.57
CA CYS A 8 -7.60 -17.08 -25.10
C CYS A 8 -8.91 -16.47 -24.59
N CYS A 9 -9.62 -15.64 -25.38
CA CYS A 9 -10.85 -14.97 -24.95
C CYS A 9 -11.97 -15.05 -26.00
N LYS A 10 -13.07 -15.75 -25.70
CA LYS A 10 -14.24 -15.84 -26.60
C LYS A 10 -15.10 -14.58 -26.59
N GLN A 11 -15.31 -13.94 -25.44
CA GLN A 11 -15.99 -12.64 -25.30
C GLN A 11 -15.75 -12.08 -23.89
N LEU A 12 -15.40 -10.80 -23.77
CA LEU A 12 -15.30 -10.11 -22.48
C LEU A 12 -16.68 -9.59 -22.10
N ILE A 13 -17.19 -9.98 -20.94
CA ILE A 13 -18.50 -9.56 -20.43
C ILE A 13 -18.26 -8.75 -19.17
N ARG A 14 -18.52 -7.44 -19.24
CA ARG A 14 -18.50 -6.54 -18.08
C ARG A 14 -19.66 -6.92 -17.16
N ASP A 15 -19.38 -7.02 -15.87
CA ASP A 15 -20.36 -7.32 -14.84
C ASP A 15 -20.29 -6.31 -13.69
N GLU A 16 -21.22 -5.37 -13.71
CA GLU A 16 -21.33 -4.30 -12.71
C GLU A 16 -21.80 -4.82 -11.35
N SER A 17 -22.45 -6.01 -11.31
CA SER A 17 -22.93 -6.58 -10.05
C SER A 17 -21.79 -7.04 -9.13
N LEU A 18 -20.55 -7.09 -9.63
CA LEU A 18 -19.35 -7.44 -8.88
C LEU A 18 -18.63 -6.24 -8.27
N VAL A 19 -19.16 -5.04 -8.49
CA VAL A 19 -18.59 -3.79 -8.01
C VAL A 19 -19.59 -3.14 -7.07
N SER A 20 -19.14 -2.81 -5.86
CA SER A 20 -19.93 -2.12 -4.85
C SER A 20 -19.15 -0.89 -4.40
N LEU A 21 -19.32 0.21 -5.14
CA LEU A 21 -18.65 1.49 -4.87
C LEU A 21 -19.68 2.57 -4.52
N PRO A 22 -19.29 3.62 -3.78
CA PRO A 22 -20.18 4.74 -3.52
C PRO A 22 -20.66 5.43 -4.79
N PRO A 23 -21.84 6.10 -4.76
CA PRO A 23 -22.32 6.89 -5.87
C PRO A 23 -21.26 7.91 -6.36
N ALA A 24 -21.22 8.15 -7.67
CA ALA A 24 -20.25 9.00 -8.38
C ALA A 24 -18.81 8.46 -8.50
N VAL A 25 -18.45 7.37 -7.81
CA VAL A 25 -17.16 6.70 -8.02
C VAL A 25 -17.29 5.77 -9.23
N HIS A 26 -16.63 6.15 -10.32
CA HIS A 26 -16.67 5.42 -11.59
C HIS A 26 -15.29 4.87 -11.98
N ARG A 27 -15.23 4.18 -13.12
CA ARG A 27 -14.00 3.71 -13.77
C ARG A 27 -13.26 2.56 -13.09
N LEU A 28 -14.00 1.78 -12.30
CA LEU A 28 -13.63 0.42 -11.94
C LEU A 28 -14.60 -0.56 -12.61
N GLU A 29 -14.08 -1.44 -13.45
CA GLU A 29 -14.86 -2.41 -14.20
C GLU A 29 -14.34 -3.81 -13.95
N VAL A 30 -15.23 -4.80 -13.87
CA VAL A 30 -14.86 -6.20 -13.74
C VAL A 30 -15.43 -6.99 -14.90
N TYR A 31 -14.60 -7.85 -15.49
CA TYR A 31 -14.96 -8.76 -16.56
C TYR A 31 -14.80 -10.19 -16.06
N ARG A 32 -15.87 -10.99 -16.17
CA ARG A 32 -15.82 -12.41 -15.81
C ARG A 32 -15.16 -13.24 -16.91
N ASN A 33 -14.52 -14.34 -16.52
CA ASN A 33 -13.94 -15.31 -17.45
C ASN A 33 -13.07 -14.65 -18.53
N ALA A 34 -12.29 -13.66 -18.12
CA ALA A 34 -11.39 -12.93 -19.00
C ALA A 34 -10.27 -13.82 -19.55
N VAL A 35 -10.00 -14.96 -18.92
CA VAL A 35 -9.06 -15.99 -19.36
C VAL A 35 -9.81 -17.32 -19.45
N SER A 36 -9.47 -18.18 -20.41
CA SER A 36 -9.96 -19.56 -20.45
C SER A 36 -9.26 -20.44 -19.41
N VAL A 37 -9.84 -21.60 -19.06
CA VAL A 37 -9.21 -22.55 -18.14
C VAL A 37 -7.83 -23.00 -18.65
N ASP A 38 -7.72 -23.36 -19.94
CA ASP A 38 -6.44 -23.75 -20.54
C ASP A 38 -5.38 -22.62 -20.50
N CYS A 39 -5.80 -21.35 -20.70
CA CYS A 39 -4.86 -20.23 -20.64
C CYS A 39 -4.48 -19.92 -19.18
N GLU A 40 -5.39 -20.06 -18.21
CA GLU A 40 -5.11 -19.94 -16.78
C GLU A 40 -4.06 -20.96 -16.32
N GLU A 41 -4.26 -22.24 -16.63
CA GLU A 41 -3.31 -23.31 -16.28
C GLU A 41 -1.91 -23.04 -16.82
N ARG A 42 -1.81 -22.58 -18.07
CA ARG A 42 -0.53 -22.24 -18.71
C ARG A 42 0.12 -21.01 -18.08
N ILE A 43 -0.64 -19.94 -17.85
CA ILE A 43 -0.12 -18.73 -17.19
C ILE A 43 0.41 -19.09 -15.80
N CYS A 44 -0.34 -19.88 -15.02
CA CYS A 44 0.09 -20.33 -13.71
C CYS A 44 1.35 -21.20 -13.77
N ALA A 45 1.47 -22.11 -14.75
CA ALA A 45 2.67 -22.94 -14.92
C ALA A 45 3.90 -22.12 -15.34
N GLU A 46 3.73 -21.21 -16.30
CA GLU A 46 4.80 -20.32 -16.81
C GLU A 46 5.31 -19.39 -15.70
N LEU A 47 4.41 -18.73 -14.97
CA LEU A 47 4.76 -17.80 -13.90
C LEU A 47 5.18 -18.50 -12.61
N GLY A 48 4.62 -19.66 -12.28
CA GLY A 48 4.94 -20.41 -11.07
C GLY A 48 6.41 -20.84 -11.02
N LEU A 49 6.96 -21.33 -12.14
CA LEU A 49 8.38 -21.64 -12.25
C LEU A 49 9.26 -20.41 -12.03
N LEU A 50 8.82 -19.26 -12.52
CA LEU A 50 9.56 -18.01 -12.38
C LEU A 50 9.47 -17.44 -10.95
N LEU A 51 8.30 -17.53 -10.32
CA LEU A 51 8.09 -17.17 -8.91
C LEU A 51 8.98 -17.99 -7.98
N GLN A 52 9.11 -19.29 -8.22
CA GLN A 52 10.00 -20.15 -7.43
C GLN A 52 11.47 -19.77 -7.58
N ARG A 53 11.89 -19.29 -8.75
CA ARG A 53 13.30 -18.98 -9.05
C ARG A 53 13.71 -17.55 -8.67
N GLU A 54 12.85 -16.57 -8.96
CA GLU A 54 13.17 -15.13 -8.89
C GLU A 54 12.26 -14.37 -7.90
N GLY A 55 11.23 -15.03 -7.35
CA GLY A 55 10.26 -14.41 -6.46
C GLY A 55 10.84 -14.05 -5.10
N HIS A 56 10.30 -13.00 -4.52
CA HIS A 56 10.61 -12.53 -3.17
C HIS A 56 9.52 -13.00 -2.23
N THR A 57 9.87 -13.83 -1.26
CA THR A 57 8.92 -14.36 -0.28
C THR A 57 8.75 -13.37 0.88
N ALA A 58 7.50 -13.03 1.17
CA ALA A 58 7.10 -12.36 2.39
C ALA A 58 6.53 -13.39 3.35
N PHE A 59 6.98 -13.36 4.60
CA PHE A 59 6.55 -14.29 5.63
C PHE A 59 5.39 -13.71 6.45
N ALA A 60 4.53 -14.59 6.97
CA ALA A 60 3.42 -14.19 7.83
C ALA A 60 3.92 -13.63 9.16
N GLU A 61 3.15 -12.72 9.75
CA GLU A 61 3.40 -12.23 11.10
C GLU A 61 3.44 -13.40 12.09
N GLY A 62 4.43 -13.41 12.98
CA GLY A 62 4.68 -14.55 13.88
C GLY A 62 5.52 -15.68 13.29
N SER A 63 5.98 -15.57 12.04
CA SER A 63 6.97 -16.52 11.49
C SER A 63 8.26 -16.48 12.29
N THR A 64 8.80 -17.66 12.62
CA THR A 64 10.08 -17.81 13.33
C THR A 64 11.14 -18.37 12.39
N PRO A 65 12.44 -18.25 12.71
CA PRO A 65 13.50 -18.88 11.92
C PRO A 65 13.31 -20.39 11.71
N GLN A 66 12.69 -21.08 12.68
CA GLN A 66 12.42 -22.52 12.66
C GLN A 66 11.11 -22.87 11.93
N GLN A 67 10.15 -21.95 11.89
CA GLN A 67 8.86 -22.13 11.24
C GLN A 67 8.51 -20.90 10.41
N LYS A 68 9.01 -20.89 9.18
CA LYS A 68 8.73 -19.84 8.19
C LYS A 68 7.44 -20.17 7.45
N ILE A 69 6.43 -19.34 7.64
CA ILE A 69 5.15 -19.46 6.93
C ILE A 69 5.17 -18.41 5.83
N VAL A 70 5.19 -18.84 4.57
CA VAL A 70 5.15 -17.93 3.43
C VAL A 70 3.74 -17.37 3.31
N LYS A 71 3.61 -16.05 3.43
CA LYS A 71 2.35 -15.35 3.23
C LYS A 71 2.13 -15.11 1.75
N HIS A 72 3.07 -14.41 1.10
CA HIS A 72 3.01 -14.11 -0.32
C HIS A 72 4.37 -14.31 -1.00
N THR A 73 4.35 -14.59 -2.29
CA THR A 73 5.54 -14.57 -3.15
C THR A 73 5.36 -13.52 -4.23
N TYR A 74 6.27 -12.55 -4.29
CA TYR A 74 6.20 -11.38 -5.17
C TYR A 74 7.22 -11.44 -6.29
N LEU A 75 6.80 -11.13 -7.51
CA LEU A 75 7.67 -11.03 -8.66
C LEU A 75 7.27 -9.84 -9.53
N GLU A 76 8.22 -8.97 -9.84
CA GLU A 76 8.02 -7.89 -10.80
C GLU A 76 8.63 -8.25 -12.16
N LEU A 77 7.83 -8.07 -13.21
CA LEU A 77 8.20 -8.29 -14.61
C LEU A 77 8.29 -6.95 -15.32
N HIS A 78 9.39 -6.71 -16.05
CA HIS A 78 9.61 -5.47 -16.79
C HIS A 78 10.04 -5.71 -18.24
N GLY A 79 9.31 -5.10 -19.15
CA GLY A 79 9.51 -5.14 -20.60
C GLY A 79 8.56 -6.12 -21.28
N ALA A 80 7.84 -5.64 -22.29
CA ALA A 80 6.91 -6.45 -23.09
C ALA A 80 7.60 -7.32 -24.17
N HIS A 81 8.81 -6.94 -24.59
CA HIS A 81 9.50 -7.55 -25.74
C HIS A 81 10.96 -7.94 -25.45
N LYS A 82 11.30 -8.11 -24.17
CA LYS A 82 12.64 -8.53 -23.75
C LYS A 82 12.51 -9.62 -22.70
N ASP A 83 13.47 -10.53 -22.66
CA ASP A 83 13.51 -11.59 -21.64
C ASP A 83 13.89 -11.02 -20.26
N PHE A 84 14.70 -9.96 -20.25
CA PHE A 84 15.12 -9.27 -19.04
C PHE A 84 15.35 -7.77 -19.29
N THR A 85 15.16 -6.99 -18.23
CA THR A 85 15.52 -5.58 -18.14
C THR A 85 16.61 -5.40 -17.09
N GLU A 86 17.74 -4.80 -17.48
CA GLU A 86 18.82 -4.49 -16.55
C GLU A 86 18.52 -3.20 -15.79
N VAL A 87 18.48 -3.31 -14.46
CA VAL A 87 18.25 -2.19 -13.55
C VAL A 87 19.47 -2.02 -12.67
N LYS A 88 20.06 -0.83 -12.68
CA LYS A 88 21.18 -0.48 -11.80
C LYS A 88 20.63 -0.07 -10.45
N SER A 89 20.96 -0.82 -9.41
CA SER A 89 20.68 -0.39 -8.04
C SER A 89 21.62 0.76 -7.68
N PHE A 90 21.08 1.96 -7.47
CA PHE A 90 21.88 3.09 -6.98
C PHE A 90 22.44 2.83 -5.57
N GLN A 91 21.75 2.03 -4.76
CA GLN A 91 22.16 1.69 -3.39
C GLN A 91 23.28 0.65 -3.35
N ARG A 92 23.22 -0.37 -4.22
CA ARG A 92 24.21 -1.47 -4.23
C ARG A 92 25.31 -1.32 -5.29
N LYS A 93 25.18 -0.37 -6.22
CA LYS A 93 26.02 -0.22 -7.42
C LYS A 93 26.10 -1.49 -8.28
N GLU A 94 25.17 -2.41 -8.10
CA GLU A 94 25.07 -3.66 -8.85
C GLU A 94 23.98 -3.56 -9.91
N THR A 95 24.22 -4.21 -11.04
CA THR A 95 23.23 -4.33 -12.11
C THR A 95 22.42 -5.60 -11.86
N ARG A 96 21.14 -5.43 -11.54
CA ARG A 96 20.18 -6.52 -11.37
C ARG A 96 19.43 -6.74 -12.68
N ARG A 97 19.16 -7.99 -13.04
CA ARG A 97 18.27 -8.34 -14.15
C ARG A 97 16.87 -8.63 -13.60
N LEU A 98 15.89 -7.86 -14.04
CA LEU A 98 14.48 -8.14 -13.78
C LEU A 98 13.91 -8.92 -14.97
N PRO A 99 13.20 -10.04 -14.75
CA PRO A 99 12.58 -10.79 -15.83
C PRO A 99 11.56 -9.94 -16.59
N GLY A 100 11.38 -10.20 -17.87
CA GLY A 100 10.38 -9.55 -18.70
C GLY A 100 9.10 -10.37 -18.85
N LEU A 101 8.07 -9.77 -19.45
CA LEU A 101 6.78 -10.41 -19.70
C LEU A 101 6.87 -11.62 -20.65
N LEU A 102 7.92 -11.69 -21.47
CA LEU A 102 8.13 -12.82 -22.39
C LEU A 102 8.31 -14.17 -21.70
N TRP A 103 8.57 -14.18 -20.39
CA TRP A 103 8.58 -15.41 -19.58
C TRP A 103 7.20 -16.07 -19.47
N SER A 104 6.11 -15.33 -19.72
CA SER A 104 4.78 -15.91 -19.93
C SER A 104 4.24 -15.53 -21.32
N PRO A 105 4.57 -16.31 -22.36
CA PRO A 105 4.04 -16.10 -23.71
C PRO A 105 2.52 -16.14 -23.75
N THR A 106 1.89 -16.96 -22.89
CA THR A 106 0.43 -17.06 -22.82
C THR A 106 -0.18 -15.77 -22.28
N LEU A 107 0.40 -15.17 -21.23
CA LEU A 107 -0.05 -13.86 -20.70
C LEU A 107 0.13 -12.74 -21.73
N VAL A 108 1.25 -12.72 -22.46
CA VAL A 108 1.49 -11.72 -23.51
C VAL A 108 0.48 -11.85 -24.65
N SER A 109 0.18 -13.08 -25.08
CA SER A 109 -0.86 -13.33 -26.10
C SER A 109 -2.23 -12.87 -25.63
N TRP A 110 -2.60 -13.21 -24.39
CA TRP A 110 -3.85 -12.77 -23.77
C TRP A 110 -3.94 -11.23 -23.69
N MET A 111 -2.86 -10.58 -23.26
CA MET A 111 -2.79 -9.11 -23.16
C MET A 111 -3.05 -8.44 -24.50
N ASN A 112 -2.43 -8.94 -25.57
CA ASN A 112 -2.62 -8.41 -26.93
C ASN A 112 -4.07 -8.57 -27.44
N GLU A 113 -4.81 -9.58 -26.98
CA GLU A 113 -6.22 -9.78 -27.32
C GLU A 113 -7.17 -8.91 -26.48
N VAL A 114 -6.86 -8.72 -25.19
CA VAL A 114 -7.75 -8.11 -24.20
C VAL A 114 -7.58 -6.61 -24.08
N VAL A 115 -6.35 -6.10 -24.03
CA VAL A 115 -6.08 -4.67 -23.80
C VAL A 115 -6.81 -3.78 -24.83
N PRO A 116 -6.84 -4.09 -26.14
CA PRO A 116 -7.58 -3.28 -27.11
C PRO A 116 -9.09 -3.23 -26.87
N ARG A 117 -9.67 -4.18 -26.11
CA ARG A 117 -11.11 -4.30 -25.90
C ARG A 117 -11.62 -3.57 -24.66
N VAL A 118 -10.80 -3.48 -23.60
CA VAL A 118 -11.22 -2.91 -22.30
C VAL A 118 -11.15 -1.38 -22.25
N ARG A 119 -10.57 -0.71 -23.26
CA ARG A 119 -10.49 0.77 -23.40
C ARG A 119 -9.94 1.54 -22.18
N VAL A 120 -9.28 0.85 -21.24
CA VAL A 120 -8.65 1.43 -20.06
C VAL A 120 -7.39 2.23 -20.41
N PHE A 121 -6.64 1.76 -21.41
CA PHE A 121 -5.45 2.44 -21.91
C PHE A 121 -5.78 3.20 -23.19
N PRO A 122 -5.07 4.31 -23.48
CA PRO A 122 -5.16 4.97 -24.77
C PRO A 122 -4.88 4.02 -25.93
N VAL A 123 -5.47 4.29 -27.09
CA VAL A 123 -5.29 3.44 -28.29
C VAL A 123 -3.80 3.30 -28.62
N GLY A 124 -3.34 2.05 -28.77
CA GLY A 124 -1.95 1.72 -29.06
C GLY A 124 -1.03 1.64 -27.83
N VAL A 125 -1.52 1.94 -26.63
CA VAL A 125 -0.76 1.78 -25.39
C VAL A 125 -0.99 0.39 -24.82
N MET A 126 0.10 -0.38 -24.68
CA MET A 126 0.10 -1.69 -24.05
C MET A 126 0.86 -1.65 -22.73
N PRO A 127 0.40 -2.39 -21.69
CA PRO A 127 1.19 -2.64 -20.50
C PRO A 127 2.55 -3.23 -20.86
N ASP A 128 3.59 -2.78 -20.16
CA ASP A 128 4.95 -3.27 -20.31
C ASP A 128 5.56 -3.73 -18.99
N THR A 129 4.81 -3.61 -17.91
CA THR A 129 5.22 -4.00 -16.58
C THR A 129 4.10 -4.81 -15.91
N ALA A 130 4.50 -5.79 -15.12
CA ALA A 130 3.58 -6.53 -14.28
C ALA A 130 4.13 -6.78 -12.88
N ARG A 131 3.21 -6.90 -11.92
CA ARG A 131 3.46 -7.48 -10.61
C ARG A 131 2.66 -8.77 -10.51
N VAL A 132 3.37 -9.86 -10.29
CA VAL A 132 2.80 -11.18 -10.05
C VAL A 132 2.89 -11.46 -8.56
N VAL A 133 1.77 -11.82 -7.94
CA VAL A 133 1.71 -12.16 -6.53
C VAL A 133 0.99 -13.48 -6.37
N GLU A 134 1.69 -14.45 -5.79
CA GLU A 134 1.10 -15.69 -5.29
C GLU A 134 0.70 -15.48 -3.83
N HIS A 135 -0.59 -15.58 -3.55
CA HIS A 135 -1.17 -15.39 -2.23
C HIS A 135 -1.41 -16.77 -1.62
N ASN A 136 -0.56 -17.16 -0.66
CA ASN A 136 -0.69 -18.42 0.07
C ASN A 136 -1.59 -18.28 1.31
N MET A 137 -1.84 -17.04 1.75
CA MET A 137 -2.73 -16.68 2.84
C MET A 137 -3.50 -15.41 2.46
N THR A 138 -4.62 -15.15 3.14
CA THR A 138 -5.36 -13.90 2.99
C THR A 138 -4.60 -12.71 3.61
N GLY A 139 -5.02 -11.51 3.23
CA GLY A 139 -4.48 -10.27 3.79
C GLY A 139 -3.41 -9.66 2.91
N TYR A 140 -3.83 -8.86 1.93
CA TYR A 140 -2.96 -8.03 1.12
C TYR A 140 -3.04 -6.58 1.61
N GLU A 141 -1.89 -5.96 1.86
CA GLU A 141 -1.81 -4.65 2.50
C GLU A 141 -2.63 -3.60 1.72
N MET A 142 -3.39 -2.79 2.46
CA MET A 142 -4.11 -1.66 1.88
C MET A 142 -3.11 -0.59 1.46
N HIS A 143 -3.00 -0.34 0.17
CA HIS A 143 -2.04 0.62 -0.35
C HIS A 143 -2.58 1.35 -1.59
N MET A 144 -2.03 2.53 -1.84
CA MET A 144 -2.15 3.21 -3.13
C MET A 144 -0.98 2.77 -4.01
N GLU A 145 -1.26 2.44 -5.26
CA GLU A 145 -0.20 2.08 -6.19
C GLU A 145 0.71 3.26 -6.48
N HIS A 146 2.00 2.98 -6.57
CA HIS A 146 3.02 3.99 -6.80
C HIS A 146 2.74 4.79 -8.09
N PRO A 147 2.96 6.13 -8.14
CA PRO A 147 2.59 6.95 -9.31
C PRO A 147 3.12 6.48 -10.66
N THR A 148 4.24 5.76 -10.68
CA THR A 148 4.84 5.17 -11.90
C THR A 148 3.98 4.08 -12.55
N VAL A 149 2.98 3.55 -11.84
CA VAL A 149 1.96 2.66 -12.43
C VAL A 149 1.12 3.42 -13.47
N GLY A 150 1.10 4.75 -13.40
CA GLY A 150 0.36 5.60 -14.31
C GLY A 150 -1.12 5.68 -13.96
N CYS A 151 -1.91 6.19 -14.91
CA CYS A 151 -3.31 6.54 -14.71
C CYS A 151 -4.25 5.32 -14.63
N SER A 152 -3.77 4.13 -14.96
CA SER A 152 -4.60 2.93 -15.03
C SER A 152 -3.79 1.65 -14.91
N PHE A 153 -4.41 0.58 -14.40
CA PHE A 153 -3.86 -0.76 -14.40
C PHE A 153 -4.96 -1.81 -14.61
N LEU A 154 -4.54 -2.99 -15.03
CA LEU A 154 -5.35 -4.20 -15.06
C LEU A 154 -4.94 -5.09 -13.89
N TYR A 155 -5.88 -5.84 -13.35
CA TYR A 155 -5.65 -6.82 -12.31
C TYR A 155 -6.38 -8.10 -12.68
N LEU A 156 -5.61 -9.14 -12.97
CA LEU A 156 -6.11 -10.46 -13.34
C LEU A 156 -6.07 -11.38 -12.10
N SER A 157 -7.23 -11.91 -11.71
CA SER A 157 -7.36 -12.87 -10.61
C SER A 157 -7.49 -14.30 -11.13
N LEU A 158 -6.62 -15.20 -10.67
CA LEU A 158 -6.55 -16.60 -11.07
C LEU A 158 -6.59 -17.53 -9.84
N LEU A 159 -6.90 -18.80 -10.09
CA LEU A 159 -6.99 -19.92 -9.15
C LEU A 159 -8.16 -19.86 -8.16
N SER A 160 -8.35 -18.75 -7.46
CA SER A 160 -9.36 -18.63 -6.41
C SER A 160 -10.14 -17.31 -6.49
N ASP A 161 -11.35 -17.35 -5.95
CA ASP A 161 -12.23 -16.20 -5.78
C ASP A 161 -11.73 -15.31 -4.63
N THR A 162 -11.98 -14.01 -4.71
CA THR A 162 -11.61 -13.07 -3.64
C THR A 162 -12.50 -11.84 -3.61
N VAL A 163 -12.36 -11.05 -2.55
CA VAL A 163 -12.95 -9.73 -2.40
C VAL A 163 -11.82 -8.75 -2.12
N LEU A 164 -11.67 -7.75 -2.98
CA LEU A 164 -10.79 -6.62 -2.71
C LEU A 164 -11.60 -5.48 -2.10
N THR A 165 -10.98 -4.80 -1.15
CA THR A 165 -11.55 -3.64 -0.47
C THR A 165 -10.88 -2.38 -0.95
N PHE A 166 -11.65 -1.32 -1.09
CA PHE A 166 -11.21 0.00 -1.51
C PHE A 166 -11.63 1.01 -0.44
N ASP A 167 -10.70 1.85 0.01
CA ASP A 167 -11.00 2.94 0.92
C ASP A 167 -10.28 4.23 0.54
N ASP A 168 -10.99 5.34 0.68
CA ASP A 168 -10.45 6.69 0.58
C ASP A 168 -10.34 7.26 2.01
N GLU A 169 -9.14 7.24 2.57
CA GLU A 169 -8.88 7.71 3.93
C GLU A 169 -9.29 9.16 4.16
N ALA A 170 -9.19 10.00 3.13
CA ALA A 170 -9.47 11.43 3.27
C ALA A 170 -10.97 11.70 3.41
N THR A 171 -11.81 10.92 2.74
CA THR A 171 -13.27 11.12 2.74
C THR A 171 -14.04 10.08 3.56
N GLY A 172 -13.38 9.00 3.99
CA GLY A 172 -14.01 7.87 4.69
C GLY A 172 -14.92 7.04 3.78
N ARG A 173 -14.87 7.25 2.46
CA ARG A 173 -15.63 6.46 1.49
C ARG A 173 -15.02 5.06 1.38
N TYR A 174 -15.89 4.07 1.24
CA TYR A 174 -15.50 2.65 1.20
C TYR A 174 -16.26 1.93 0.09
N GLY A 175 -15.61 0.94 -0.51
CA GLY A 175 -16.25 0.03 -1.44
C GLY A 175 -15.53 -1.31 -1.56
N GLU A 176 -16.17 -2.23 -2.26
CA GLU A 176 -15.73 -3.61 -2.40
C GLU A 176 -15.88 -4.08 -3.84
N VAL A 177 -15.00 -4.99 -4.22
CA VAL A 177 -15.03 -5.63 -5.53
C VAL A 177 -14.87 -7.13 -5.35
N PHE A 178 -15.85 -7.88 -5.85
CA PHE A 178 -15.75 -9.34 -5.91
C PHE A 178 -15.03 -9.75 -7.21
N LEU A 179 -13.93 -10.47 -7.05
CA LEU A 179 -13.14 -11.00 -8.17
C LEU A 179 -13.24 -12.52 -8.16
N PRO A 180 -14.15 -13.11 -8.98
CA PRO A 180 -14.15 -14.54 -9.16
C PRO A 180 -12.89 -15.01 -9.90
N GLN A 181 -12.61 -16.30 -9.85
CA GLN A 181 -11.55 -16.94 -10.61
C GLN A 181 -11.67 -16.58 -12.10
N ARG A 182 -10.53 -16.28 -12.74
CA ARG A 182 -10.40 -15.80 -14.12
C ARG A 182 -11.08 -14.45 -14.36
N ALA A 183 -11.27 -13.62 -13.34
CA ALA A 183 -11.78 -12.26 -13.52
C ALA A 183 -10.67 -11.26 -13.84
N LEU A 184 -11.01 -10.27 -14.66
CA LEU A 184 -10.19 -9.11 -14.93
C LEU A 184 -10.84 -7.87 -14.33
N MET A 185 -10.15 -7.22 -13.41
CA MET A 185 -10.49 -5.89 -12.94
C MET A 185 -9.69 -4.84 -13.73
N CYS A 186 -10.37 -3.78 -14.10
CA CYS A 186 -9.86 -2.64 -14.83
C CYS A 186 -10.00 -1.41 -13.92
N CYS A 187 -8.89 -0.79 -13.53
CA CYS A 187 -8.88 0.32 -12.59
C CYS A 187 -8.28 1.57 -13.24
N SER A 188 -9.00 2.69 -13.20
CA SER A 188 -8.54 3.98 -13.74
C SER A 188 -9.25 5.17 -13.07
N GLY A 189 -8.76 6.38 -13.30
CA GLY A 189 -9.41 7.60 -12.79
C GLY A 189 -9.24 7.78 -11.28
N GLU A 190 -10.29 8.27 -10.61
CA GLU A 190 -10.25 8.63 -9.18
C GLU A 190 -9.83 7.45 -8.28
N ILE A 191 -10.41 6.28 -8.50
CA ILE A 191 -10.13 5.08 -7.70
C ILE A 191 -8.70 4.55 -7.87
N ARG A 192 -8.02 4.95 -8.94
CA ARG A 192 -6.58 4.67 -9.09
C ARG A 192 -5.75 5.60 -8.20
N TRP A 193 -6.11 6.87 -8.07
CA TRP A 193 -5.22 7.90 -7.49
C TRP A 193 -5.51 8.23 -6.04
N GLY A 194 -6.78 8.23 -5.62
CA GLY A 194 -7.21 8.69 -4.30
C GLY A 194 -7.63 7.57 -3.35
N TRP A 195 -7.58 6.32 -3.80
CA TRP A 195 -8.09 5.19 -3.04
C TRP A 195 -6.99 4.16 -2.83
N ARG A 196 -6.90 3.66 -1.60
CA ARG A 196 -6.13 2.45 -1.33
C ARG A 196 -6.98 1.26 -1.69
N PHE A 197 -6.31 0.18 -2.08
CA PHE A 197 -6.96 -1.12 -2.19
C PHE A 197 -6.07 -2.22 -1.62
N GLY A 198 -6.72 -3.31 -1.26
CA GLY A 198 -6.07 -4.45 -0.64
C GLY A 198 -7.07 -5.55 -0.37
N GLU A 199 -6.67 -6.50 0.45
CA GLU A 199 -7.48 -7.65 0.83
C GLU A 199 -7.45 -7.80 2.35
N GLN A 200 -8.60 -8.05 2.96
CA GLN A 200 -8.69 -8.25 4.40
C GLN A 200 -7.91 -9.51 4.82
N SER A 201 -7.30 -9.49 6.00
CA SER A 201 -6.58 -10.65 6.56
C SER A 201 -7.50 -11.71 7.18
N ARG A 202 -8.80 -11.68 6.85
CA ARG A 202 -9.79 -12.62 7.42
C ARG A 202 -9.80 -13.88 6.57
N GLU A 203 -10.14 -15.02 7.17
CA GLU A 203 -10.26 -16.29 6.44
C GLU A 203 -11.52 -16.35 5.56
N VAL A 204 -12.54 -15.55 5.90
CA VAL A 204 -13.81 -15.49 5.18
C VAL A 204 -14.10 -14.06 4.81
N HIS A 205 -14.33 -13.82 3.52
CA HIS A 205 -14.75 -12.54 2.98
C HIS A 205 -16.24 -12.55 2.70
N THR A 206 -16.88 -11.40 2.92
CA THR A 206 -18.28 -11.20 2.55
C THR A 206 -18.33 -10.02 1.59
N PHE A 207 -18.88 -10.22 0.40
CA PHE A 207 -19.19 -9.16 -0.55
C PHE A 207 -20.70 -8.93 -0.57
N VAL A 208 -21.10 -7.66 -0.54
CA VAL A 208 -22.50 -7.26 -0.70
C VAL A 208 -22.60 -6.31 -1.90
N ASN A 209 -23.36 -6.71 -2.91
CA ASN A 209 -23.54 -5.88 -4.10
C ASN A 209 -24.53 -4.73 -3.84
N ALA A 210 -24.65 -3.81 -4.80
CA ALA A 210 -25.55 -2.66 -4.71
C ALA A 210 -27.05 -3.04 -4.52
N SER A 211 -27.46 -4.24 -4.94
CA SER A 211 -28.82 -4.76 -4.72
C SER A 211 -29.03 -5.46 -3.38
N GLY A 212 -27.99 -5.54 -2.53
CA GLY A 212 -28.05 -6.21 -1.23
C GLY A 212 -27.82 -7.73 -1.27
N VAL A 213 -27.47 -8.30 -2.42
CA VAL A 213 -27.13 -9.72 -2.55
C VAL A 213 -25.78 -9.97 -1.90
N ARG A 214 -25.78 -10.83 -0.89
CA ARG A 214 -24.60 -11.24 -0.14
C ARG A 214 -23.94 -12.46 -0.77
N ARG A 215 -22.62 -12.41 -0.93
CA ARG A 215 -21.75 -13.55 -1.28
C ARG A 215 -20.71 -13.74 -0.19
N VAL A 216 -20.48 -14.99 0.18
CA VAL A 216 -19.43 -15.37 1.13
C VAL A 216 -18.38 -16.13 0.35
N VAL A 217 -17.12 -15.78 0.58
CA VAL A 217 -15.95 -16.30 -0.14
C VAL A 217 -14.96 -16.77 0.90
N GLU A 218 -14.44 -17.96 0.72
CA GLU A 218 -13.35 -18.53 1.51
C GLU A 218 -12.14 -18.56 0.58
N PRO A 219 -11.26 -17.54 0.61
CA PRO A 219 -10.14 -17.48 -0.30
C PRO A 219 -9.16 -18.61 -0.03
N ASP A 220 -8.57 -19.12 -1.10
CA ASP A 220 -7.54 -20.16 -1.08
C ASP A 220 -6.32 -19.63 -1.85
N LEU A 221 -5.36 -20.50 -2.17
CA LEU A 221 -4.23 -20.19 -3.03
C LEU A 221 -4.68 -19.43 -4.28
N ARG A 222 -4.23 -18.18 -4.39
CA ARG A 222 -4.60 -17.26 -5.48
C ARG A 222 -3.35 -16.76 -6.17
N LEU A 223 -3.40 -16.65 -7.49
CA LEU A 223 -2.40 -15.94 -8.26
C LEU A 223 -3.03 -14.67 -8.82
N SER A 224 -2.45 -13.52 -8.51
CA SER A 224 -2.85 -12.25 -9.10
C SER A 224 -1.76 -11.69 -10.01
N VAL A 225 -2.15 -11.17 -11.16
CA VAL A 225 -1.26 -10.48 -12.08
C VAL A 225 -1.78 -9.07 -12.33
N GLN A 226 -1.07 -8.08 -11.80
CA GLN A 226 -1.34 -6.68 -12.07
C GLN A 226 -0.48 -6.20 -13.23
N LEU A 227 -1.07 -5.52 -14.20
CA LEU A 227 -0.41 -5.07 -15.45
C LEU A 227 -0.62 -3.58 -15.66
N TRP A 228 0.45 -2.86 -15.99
CA TRP A 228 0.37 -1.43 -16.27
C TRP A 228 1.42 -0.96 -17.27
N LYS A 229 1.24 0.28 -17.73
CA LYS A 229 2.24 0.99 -18.54
C LYS A 229 3.16 1.77 -17.61
N PHE A 230 4.42 1.38 -17.52
CA PHE A 230 5.37 2.07 -16.66
C PHE A 230 5.61 3.51 -17.14
N THR A 231 5.37 4.47 -16.24
CA THR A 231 5.45 5.90 -16.53
C THR A 231 6.41 6.56 -15.54
N PRO A 232 7.73 6.50 -15.78
CA PRO A 232 8.74 6.99 -14.82
C PRO A 232 8.68 8.50 -14.61
N GLN A 233 8.12 9.25 -15.56
CA GLN A 233 8.02 10.71 -15.48
C GLN A 233 7.05 11.19 -14.38
N LEU A 234 6.23 10.31 -13.82
CA LEU A 234 5.28 10.62 -12.75
C LEU A 234 5.92 10.56 -11.35
N LEU A 235 7.23 10.37 -11.25
CA LEU A 235 7.97 10.56 -10.00
C LEU A 235 8.07 12.05 -9.58
N ASP A 236 7.94 12.95 -10.55
CA ASP A 236 8.03 14.39 -10.30
C ASP A 236 6.63 14.94 -9.94
N ALA A 237 6.48 15.39 -8.70
CA ALA A 237 5.24 15.93 -8.16
C ALA A 237 4.68 17.08 -9.01
N ARG A 238 5.55 17.83 -9.71
CA ARG A 238 5.13 18.93 -10.59
C ARG A 238 4.51 18.44 -11.89
N LEU A 239 5.08 17.39 -12.49
CA LEU A 239 4.50 16.74 -13.67
C LEU A 239 3.18 16.04 -13.37
N LEU A 240 3.05 15.46 -12.17
CA LEU A 240 1.78 14.90 -11.69
C LEU A 240 0.70 16.00 -11.57
N GLN A 241 1.05 17.13 -10.97
CA GLN A 241 0.16 18.27 -10.84
C GLN A 241 -0.24 18.82 -12.22
N ASP A 242 0.72 19.03 -13.12
CA ASP A 242 0.46 19.56 -14.47
C ASP A 242 -0.50 18.65 -15.26
N ARG A 243 -0.37 17.31 -15.12
CA ARG A 243 -1.28 16.36 -15.79
C ARG A 243 -2.66 16.26 -15.14
N VAL A 244 -2.75 16.42 -13.82
CA VAL A 244 -4.06 16.53 -13.15
C VAL A 244 -4.76 17.78 -13.63
N GLU A 245 -4.06 18.92 -13.70
CA GLU A 245 -4.60 20.17 -14.25
C GLU A 245 -4.99 20.03 -15.72
N GLU A 246 -4.21 19.33 -16.54
CA GLU A 246 -4.54 19.03 -17.93
C GLU A 246 -5.77 18.13 -18.06
N SER A 247 -5.88 17.09 -17.22
CA SER A 247 -7.04 16.18 -17.22
C SER A 247 -8.31 16.87 -16.72
N MET A 248 -8.21 17.79 -15.76
CA MET A 248 -9.37 18.59 -15.35
C MET A 248 -9.80 19.54 -16.47
N LYS A 249 -8.85 20.22 -17.12
CA LYS A 249 -9.16 21.08 -18.28
C LYS A 249 -9.81 20.32 -19.44
N GLN A 250 -9.35 19.09 -19.72
CA GLN A 250 -9.98 18.23 -20.73
C GLN A 250 -11.39 17.82 -20.33
N ARG A 251 -11.62 17.48 -19.06
CA ARG A 251 -12.96 17.15 -18.56
C ARG A 251 -13.90 18.35 -18.57
N GLU A 252 -13.42 19.53 -18.18
CA GLU A 252 -14.16 20.80 -18.28
C GLU A 252 -14.47 21.15 -19.75
N ALA A 253 -13.56 20.84 -20.68
CA ALA A 253 -13.78 20.99 -22.12
C ALA A 253 -14.81 19.99 -22.68
N GLU A 254 -14.83 18.75 -22.17
CA GLU A 254 -15.82 17.74 -22.53
C GLU A 254 -17.22 18.07 -21.96
N GLU A 255 -17.30 18.49 -20.70
CA GLU A 255 -18.54 18.92 -20.06
C GLU A 255 -19.10 20.22 -20.69
N SER A 256 -18.23 21.16 -21.09
CA SER A 256 -18.67 22.35 -21.84
C SER A 256 -19.07 22.03 -23.29
N ASN A 257 -18.46 21.03 -23.95
CA ASN A 257 -18.89 20.58 -25.27
C ASN A 257 -20.21 19.79 -25.23
N GLU A 258 -20.51 19.01 -24.18
CA GLU A 258 -21.83 18.39 -23.99
C GLU A 258 -22.94 19.44 -23.77
N VAL A 259 -22.63 20.55 -23.07
CA VAL A 259 -23.54 21.69 -22.93
C VAL A 259 -23.73 22.44 -24.25
N VAL A 260 -22.68 22.56 -25.07
CA VAL A 260 -22.78 23.16 -26.42
C VAL A 260 -23.53 22.25 -27.39
N GLU A 261 -23.40 20.93 -27.31
CA GLU A 261 -24.18 20.01 -28.14
C GLU A 261 -25.65 19.95 -27.73
N THR A 262 -25.99 20.04 -26.42
CA THR A 262 -27.39 20.16 -25.99
C THR A 262 -28.01 21.50 -26.41
N ILE A 263 -27.26 22.60 -26.36
CA ILE A 263 -27.72 23.92 -26.85
C ILE A 263 -27.80 23.95 -28.39
N ALA A 264 -26.90 23.27 -29.11
CA ALA A 264 -26.92 23.20 -30.57
C ALA A 264 -28.04 22.31 -31.12
N VAL A 265 -28.43 21.26 -30.38
CA VAL A 265 -29.60 20.43 -30.70
C VAL A 265 -30.91 21.19 -30.41
N ASP A 266 -30.97 22.00 -29.34
CA ASP A 266 -32.14 22.86 -29.07
C ASP A 266 -32.26 24.04 -30.06
N ARG A 267 -31.14 24.51 -30.63
CA ARG A 267 -31.18 25.57 -31.64
C ARG A 267 -31.53 25.07 -33.05
N LYS A 268 -31.36 23.77 -33.33
CA LYS A 268 -31.82 23.12 -34.57
C LYS A 268 -33.22 22.51 -34.48
N LYS A 269 -33.83 22.46 -33.29
CA LYS A 269 -35.21 21.98 -33.09
C LYS A 269 -36.30 23.06 -33.22
N ASN A 270 -35.93 24.32 -33.47
CA ASN A 270 -36.89 25.43 -33.65
C ASN A 270 -37.18 25.81 -35.11
N GLU A 271 -36.75 25.02 -36.10
CA GLU A 271 -37.08 25.26 -37.52
C GLU A 271 -37.83 24.12 -38.24
N GLU A 272 -38.24 23.06 -37.54
CA GLU A 272 -39.14 22.05 -38.13
C GLU A 272 -40.32 21.71 -37.19
N GLU A 273 -41.43 22.42 -37.39
CA GLU A 273 -42.74 21.99 -36.92
C GLU A 273 -43.26 20.78 -37.72
N HIS A 274 -43.91 19.87 -36.97
CA HIS A 274 -44.88 18.86 -37.40
C HIS A 274 -44.37 17.51 -37.93
N LYS A 275 -44.30 16.52 -37.02
CA LYS A 275 -45.37 15.50 -36.83
C LYS A 275 -44.98 14.45 -35.77
N GLY A 276 -45.87 14.29 -34.78
CA GLY A 276 -46.24 12.96 -34.27
C GLY A 276 -45.51 12.37 -33.06
N SER A 277 -46.22 12.41 -31.93
CA SER A 277 -46.46 11.27 -31.03
C SER A 277 -45.52 11.01 -29.83
N ALA A 278 -45.99 11.52 -28.69
CA ALA A 278 -46.29 10.81 -27.43
C ALA A 278 -45.20 10.56 -26.36
N SER A 279 -45.59 10.95 -25.14
CA SER A 279 -45.24 10.37 -23.82
C SER A 279 -43.93 10.86 -23.18
N SER A 280 -43.84 11.28 -21.91
CA SER A 280 -44.78 11.31 -20.78
C SER A 280 -44.42 12.44 -19.80
N HIS A 281 -45.44 13.05 -19.22
CA HIS A 281 -45.40 13.92 -18.05
C HIS A 281 -44.75 13.27 -16.82
N ALA A 282 -43.96 14.04 -16.07
CA ALA A 282 -44.03 14.07 -14.61
C ALA A 282 -43.59 15.46 -14.10
N LEU A 283 -44.59 16.32 -13.94
CA LEU A 283 -44.55 17.49 -13.05
C LEU A 283 -44.76 16.99 -11.63
N PHE A 284 -43.92 17.38 -10.67
CA PHE A 284 -44.35 17.53 -9.28
C PHE A 284 -43.61 18.68 -8.62
N SER A 285 -44.32 19.80 -8.49
CA SER A 285 -44.23 20.67 -7.32
C SER A 285 -45.48 20.45 -6.49
N ALA A 286 -45.33 20.22 -5.19
CA ALA A 286 -46.38 20.43 -4.20
C ALA A 286 -45.77 20.77 -2.83
N LEU A 287 -46.04 21.98 -2.37
CA LEU A 287 -46.04 22.40 -0.97
C LEU A 287 -47.27 21.82 -0.25
N ALA A 288 -47.13 21.42 1.02
CA ALA A 288 -47.95 21.89 2.16
C ALA A 288 -47.78 21.07 3.46
N GLU A 289 -47.31 21.79 4.48
CA GLU A 289 -47.59 21.80 5.94
C GLU A 289 -48.16 20.62 6.77
N LYS A 290 -47.50 20.47 7.94
CA LYS A 290 -47.96 20.22 9.33
C LYS A 290 -48.42 18.82 9.80
N GLY A 291 -47.55 18.22 10.62
CA GLY A 291 -47.91 17.83 12.01
C GLY A 291 -47.52 16.42 12.46
N ALA A 292 -46.34 16.24 13.09
CA ALA A 292 -46.14 15.43 14.31
C ALA A 292 -44.65 15.33 14.70
N SER A 293 -44.30 15.96 15.83
CA SER A 293 -43.33 15.54 16.86
C SER A 293 -42.20 14.55 16.47
N GLY A 294 -40.95 15.02 16.50
CA GLY A 294 -39.78 14.15 16.56
C GLY A 294 -38.48 14.94 16.68
N THR A 295 -37.89 14.91 17.87
CA THR A 295 -36.59 15.45 18.28
C THR A 295 -35.45 15.25 17.27
N GLY A 296 -34.62 16.28 17.08
CA GLY A 296 -33.46 16.26 16.20
C GLY A 296 -32.32 15.32 16.64
N PRO A 297 -31.35 15.03 15.75
CA PRO A 297 -30.45 13.88 15.81
C PRO A 297 -29.25 14.02 16.78
N LEU A 298 -29.43 14.71 17.90
CA LEU A 298 -28.44 14.77 19.00
C LEU A 298 -29.02 14.21 20.31
N GLY A 299 -29.94 13.24 20.22
CA GLY A 299 -30.48 12.51 21.35
C GLY A 299 -30.39 11.01 21.14
N GLY A 300 -29.33 10.40 21.68
CA GLY A 300 -29.19 8.95 21.83
C GLY A 300 -28.62 8.68 23.21
N GLU A 301 -29.41 8.00 24.04
CA GLU A 301 -29.10 7.69 25.43
C GLU A 301 -27.87 6.77 25.54
N TYR A 302 -27.00 7.09 26.49
CA TYR A 302 -25.87 6.26 26.88
C TYR A 302 -26.41 5.04 27.63
N VAL A 303 -26.35 3.85 27.03
CA VAL A 303 -26.58 2.58 27.74
C VAL A 303 -25.23 2.02 28.16
N GLU A 304 -24.96 2.13 29.44
CA GLU A 304 -23.75 1.68 30.10
C GLU A 304 -23.80 0.16 30.35
N GLY A 305 -22.78 -0.55 29.84
CA GLY A 305 -22.26 -1.77 30.48
C GLY A 305 -22.68 -3.13 29.93
N ARG A 306 -21.70 -3.86 29.37
CA ARG A 306 -21.23 -5.08 30.04
C ARG A 306 -19.79 -5.44 29.65
N THR A 307 -18.93 -5.29 30.65
CA THR A 307 -17.57 -5.79 30.72
C THR A 307 -17.52 -7.31 30.58
N GLN A 308 -16.61 -7.82 29.75
CA GLN A 308 -16.01 -9.13 29.97
C GLN A 308 -14.50 -9.01 29.74
N ALA A 309 -13.78 -9.11 30.85
CA ALA A 309 -12.35 -8.95 30.96
C ALA A 309 -11.62 -10.21 30.44
N CYS A 310 -10.58 -10.01 29.62
CA CYS A 310 -9.48 -10.96 29.48
C CYS A 310 -8.26 -10.35 30.17
N LYS A 311 -7.87 -10.97 31.30
CA LYS A 311 -6.65 -10.64 32.04
C LYS A 311 -5.42 -11.16 31.28
N GLY A 312 -4.41 -10.31 31.15
CA GLY A 312 -3.04 -10.71 30.85
C GLY A 312 -2.19 -9.54 30.37
N VAL A 313 -1.23 -9.13 31.20
CA VAL A 313 -0.18 -8.09 31.00
C VAL A 313 -0.53 -6.69 31.55
N GLU A 314 0.23 -6.34 32.59
CA GLU A 314 0.33 -5.03 33.22
C GLU A 314 0.92 -4.01 32.23
N GLY A 315 0.04 -3.28 31.56
CA GLY A 315 0.31 -1.95 31.02
C GLY A 315 -0.95 -1.14 31.30
N LYS A 316 -0.82 0.06 31.88
CA LYS A 316 -1.97 0.92 32.22
C LYS A 316 -2.97 0.90 31.07
N SER A 317 -4.17 0.37 31.33
CA SER A 317 -5.30 0.49 30.43
C SER A 317 -5.59 1.98 30.25
N MET A 318 -5.09 2.57 29.17
CA MET A 318 -5.38 3.97 28.82
C MET A 318 -6.88 4.13 28.76
N THR A 319 -7.42 4.96 29.63
CA THR A 319 -8.85 5.26 29.65
C THR A 319 -9.18 6.24 28.54
N MET A 320 -10.44 6.30 28.10
CA MET A 320 -10.87 7.29 27.11
C MET A 320 -10.59 8.74 27.55
N GLU A 321 -10.53 8.96 28.86
CA GLU A 321 -10.16 10.23 29.49
C GLU A 321 -8.66 10.54 29.35
N ASP A 322 -7.80 9.53 29.35
CA ASP A 322 -6.37 9.68 29.09
C ASP A 322 -6.12 10.03 27.61
N ILE A 323 -6.82 9.35 26.69
CA ILE A 323 -6.77 9.66 25.25
C ILE A 323 -7.28 11.10 24.98
N GLY A 324 -8.36 11.50 25.66
CA GLY A 324 -8.89 12.87 25.58
C GLY A 324 -7.91 13.92 26.12
N ARG A 325 -7.15 13.59 27.17
CA ARG A 325 -6.11 14.48 27.74
C ARG A 325 -4.92 14.59 26.79
N ASP A 326 -4.49 13.49 26.18
CA ASP A 326 -3.40 13.47 25.21
C ASP A 326 -3.76 14.26 23.95
N TYR A 327 -4.97 14.05 23.41
CA TYR A 327 -5.45 14.81 22.26
C TYR A 327 -5.47 16.32 22.51
N ASN A 328 -5.95 16.76 23.68
CA ASN A 328 -5.95 18.18 24.03
C ASN A 328 -4.54 18.74 24.23
N THR A 329 -3.62 17.92 24.74
CA THR A 329 -2.21 18.28 24.90
C THR A 329 -1.53 18.45 23.54
N TYR A 330 -1.71 17.50 22.62
CA TYR A 330 -1.21 17.60 21.26
C TYR A 330 -1.83 18.77 20.49
N LYS A 331 -3.12 19.04 20.70
CA LYS A 331 -3.80 20.20 20.09
C LYS A 331 -3.21 21.52 20.58
N GLN A 332 -2.91 21.66 21.87
CA GLN A 332 -2.23 22.85 22.40
C GLN A 332 -0.81 22.99 21.84
N GLN A 333 -0.05 21.89 21.76
CA GLN A 333 1.29 21.91 21.17
C GLN A 333 1.26 22.33 19.69
N PHE A 334 0.31 21.81 18.92
CA PHE A 334 0.13 22.17 17.51
C PHE A 334 -0.26 23.65 17.34
N GLN A 335 -1.15 24.16 18.19
CA GLN A 335 -1.52 25.58 18.17
C GLN A 335 -0.33 26.50 18.52
N ASN A 336 0.53 26.10 19.46
CA ASN A 336 1.73 26.85 19.80
C ASN A 336 2.73 26.88 18.63
N VAL A 337 2.98 25.74 17.98
CA VAL A 337 3.86 25.66 16.79
C VAL A 337 3.30 26.50 15.65
N HIS A 338 1.99 26.42 15.41
CA HIS A 338 1.32 27.22 14.38
C HIS A 338 1.42 28.73 14.67
N GLY A 339 1.30 29.14 15.93
CA GLY A 339 1.49 30.53 16.35
C GLY A 339 2.92 31.04 16.08
N VAL A 340 3.93 30.23 16.40
CA VAL A 340 5.34 30.56 16.13
C VAL A 340 5.61 30.69 14.63
N LEU A 341 5.03 29.81 13.80
CA LEU A 341 5.18 29.88 12.35
C LEU A 341 4.52 31.12 11.73
N GLN A 342 3.36 31.53 12.26
CA GLN A 342 2.71 32.77 11.83
C GLN A 342 3.53 34.01 12.23
N GLU A 343 4.13 34.03 13.41
CA GLU A 343 5.01 35.12 13.83
C GLU A 343 6.32 35.15 13.02
N MET A 344 6.93 34.00 12.70
CA MET A 344 8.10 33.93 11.82
C MET A 344 7.78 34.48 10.43
N LYS A 345 6.59 34.17 9.90
CA LYS A 345 6.14 34.71 8.62
C LYS A 345 5.94 36.23 8.70
N ALA A 346 5.33 36.75 9.77
CA ALA A 346 5.14 38.18 9.96
C ALA A 346 6.48 38.94 10.11
N LEU A 347 7.48 38.35 10.79
CA LEU A 347 8.82 38.93 10.93
C LEU A 347 9.60 38.92 9.60
N HIS A 348 9.43 37.85 8.81
CA HIS A 348 10.00 37.75 7.47
C HIS A 348 9.39 38.80 6.52
N ASP A 349 8.07 38.93 6.53
CA ASP A 349 7.33 39.91 5.73
C ASP A 349 7.66 41.37 6.15
N ALA A 350 8.01 41.58 7.43
CA ALA A 350 8.48 42.86 7.96
C ALA A 350 9.98 43.15 7.71
N GLY A 351 10.69 42.23 7.04
CA GLY A 351 12.12 42.38 6.70
C GLY A 351 13.07 42.37 7.90
N GLN A 352 12.61 41.90 9.07
CA GLN A 352 13.47 41.78 10.25
C GLN A 352 14.21 40.43 10.25
N PRO A 353 15.52 40.41 10.49
CA PRO A 353 16.27 39.17 10.59
C PRO A 353 15.82 38.39 11.83
N ILE A 354 15.50 37.12 11.66
CA ILE A 354 15.19 36.21 12.77
C ILE A 354 16.50 35.98 13.54
N ASN A 355 16.60 36.61 14.70
CA ASN A 355 17.77 36.59 15.58
C ASN A 355 17.78 35.31 16.45
N ASP A 356 18.94 34.68 16.61
CA ASP A 356 19.15 33.49 17.46
C ASP A 356 18.67 33.66 18.91
N MET A 357 18.72 34.87 19.46
CA MET A 357 18.20 35.19 20.79
C MET A 357 16.67 35.13 20.86
N TRP A 358 15.97 35.46 19.77
CA TRP A 358 14.51 35.34 19.67
C TRP A 358 14.09 33.87 19.57
N LEU A 359 14.82 33.09 18.76
CA LEU A 359 14.61 31.64 18.65
C LEU A 359 14.86 30.92 19.98
N ARG A 360 15.98 31.24 20.65
CA ARG A 360 16.29 30.68 21.98
C ARG A 360 15.20 30.99 23.00
N LYS A 361 14.70 32.23 23.04
CA LYS A 361 13.62 32.62 23.95
C LYS A 361 12.33 31.85 23.67
N ARG A 362 11.97 31.64 22.40
CA ARG A 362 10.75 30.89 22.02
C ARG A 362 10.86 29.38 22.24
N ILE A 363 12.05 28.80 22.09
CA ILE A 363 12.33 27.38 22.41
C ILE A 363 12.23 27.15 23.91
N LEU A 364 12.83 28.04 24.71
CA LEU A 364 12.77 27.99 26.18
C LEU A 364 11.34 28.22 26.72
N ASP A 365 10.54 29.08 26.11
CA ASP A 365 9.13 29.28 26.49
C ASP A 365 8.23 28.08 26.12
N GLY A 366 8.71 27.14 25.28
CA GLY A 366 7.96 25.99 24.76
C GLY A 366 8.31 24.62 25.36
N GLN A 367 9.45 24.50 26.05
CA GLN A 367 9.86 23.25 26.70
C GLN A 367 9.37 23.21 28.16
N LYS A 368 8.73 22.10 28.55
CA LYS A 368 8.22 21.90 29.91
C LYS A 368 9.02 20.87 30.74
N ASP A 369 10.05 20.24 30.20
CA ASP A 369 10.85 19.29 30.97
C ASP A 369 12.27 19.13 30.40
N ASP A 370 13.22 19.91 30.92
CA ASP A 370 14.67 19.79 30.64
C ASP A 370 15.24 18.43 31.10
N ASN A 371 14.52 17.71 31.95
CA ASN A 371 14.96 16.43 32.51
C ASN A 371 14.81 15.25 31.54
N HIS A 372 13.96 15.35 30.52
CA HIS A 372 13.73 14.24 29.58
C HIS A 372 14.81 14.18 28.49
N ASP A 373 15.23 15.34 27.97
CA ASP A 373 16.29 15.45 26.96
C ASP A 373 17.66 15.03 27.52
N ALA A 374 17.91 15.31 28.81
CA ALA A 374 19.11 14.86 29.51
C ALA A 374 19.17 13.32 29.68
N GLN A 375 18.02 12.64 29.79
CA GLN A 375 17.96 11.17 29.85
C GLN A 375 18.25 10.52 28.50
N ASP A 376 17.88 11.17 27.40
CA ASP A 376 18.19 10.73 26.03
C ASP A 376 19.60 11.15 25.57
N GLY A 377 20.37 11.78 26.46
CA GLY A 377 21.77 12.12 26.24
C GLY A 377 22.01 13.41 25.46
N PHE A 378 20.97 14.24 25.31
CA PHE A 378 21.08 15.56 24.71
C PHE A 378 21.40 16.60 25.78
N ASP A 379 22.59 17.22 25.70
CA ASP A 379 22.95 18.32 26.60
C ASP A 379 22.68 19.66 25.91
N PRO A 380 21.66 20.43 26.33
CA PRO A 380 21.31 21.70 25.72
C PRO A 380 22.39 22.78 25.91
N ASN A 381 23.36 22.58 26.82
CA ASN A 381 24.48 23.48 27.04
C ASN A 381 25.73 23.14 26.19
N ASP A 382 25.77 21.95 25.57
CA ASP A 382 26.87 21.47 24.72
C ASP A 382 26.32 20.73 23.49
N VAL A 383 25.70 21.51 22.60
CA VAL A 383 25.05 20.99 21.40
C VAL A 383 26.09 20.37 20.43
N GLU A 384 27.25 21.01 20.24
CA GLU A 384 28.31 20.48 19.36
C GLU A 384 28.92 19.17 19.90
N GLY A 385 29.26 19.11 21.19
CA GLY A 385 29.81 17.88 21.78
C GLY A 385 28.80 16.74 21.85
N THR A 386 27.50 17.03 21.87
CA THR A 386 26.43 16.03 21.74
C THR A 386 26.41 15.42 20.34
N TRP A 387 26.49 16.25 19.29
CA TRP A 387 26.55 15.78 17.91
C TRP A 387 27.81 14.96 17.61
N ASP A 388 28.97 15.38 18.13
CA ASP A 388 30.23 14.63 18.00
C ASP A 388 30.17 13.26 18.68
N ARG A 389 29.53 13.17 19.86
CA ARG A 389 29.31 11.90 20.57
C ARG A 389 28.38 10.97 19.80
N VAL A 390 27.32 11.50 19.21
CA VAL A 390 26.38 10.73 18.37
C VAL A 390 27.07 10.24 17.10
N ASP A 391 27.85 11.08 16.43
CA ASP A 391 28.61 10.72 15.23
C ASP A 391 29.72 9.70 15.54
N ALA A 392 30.42 9.83 16.66
CA ALA A 392 31.37 8.83 17.13
C ALA A 392 30.70 7.46 17.39
N LYS A 393 29.52 7.47 18.02
CA LYS A 393 28.73 6.27 18.30
C LYS A 393 28.20 5.63 17.02
N ALA A 394 27.76 6.43 16.04
CA ALA A 394 27.32 5.96 14.73
C ALA A 394 28.49 5.35 13.93
N ARG A 395 29.68 5.98 13.98
CA ARG A 395 30.90 5.42 13.36
C ARG A 395 31.32 4.11 14.02
N PHE A 396 31.23 4.02 15.35
CA PHE A 396 31.48 2.78 16.09
C PHE A 396 30.53 1.66 15.67
N TYR A 397 29.21 1.90 15.63
CA TYR A 397 28.25 0.88 15.18
C TYR A 397 28.43 0.51 13.70
N LYS A 398 28.76 1.47 12.84
CA LYS A 398 29.05 1.23 11.42
C LYS A 398 30.32 0.37 11.24
N ALA A 399 31.36 0.60 12.04
CA ALA A 399 32.57 -0.22 12.04
C ALA A 399 32.29 -1.62 12.58
N ARG A 400 31.49 -1.74 13.65
CA ARG A 400 31.07 -3.01 14.23
C ARG A 400 30.18 -3.83 13.29
N LEU A 401 29.24 -3.20 12.59
CA LEU A 401 28.41 -3.84 11.56
C LEU A 401 29.24 -4.29 10.35
N LYS A 402 30.27 -3.52 9.96
CA LYS A 402 31.22 -3.93 8.91
C LYS A 402 32.14 -5.08 9.34
N GLY A 403 32.40 -5.22 10.64
CA GLY A 403 33.21 -6.31 11.19
C GLY A 403 32.40 -7.57 11.54
N MET A 404 31.07 -7.52 11.48
CA MET A 404 30.20 -8.67 11.73
C MET A 404 29.96 -9.43 10.43
N ASP A 405 30.62 -10.58 10.32
CA ASP A 405 30.60 -11.46 9.16
C ASP A 405 29.28 -12.27 9.14
N TYR A 406 28.30 -11.83 8.34
CA TYR A 406 26.97 -12.45 8.25
C TYR A 406 26.91 -13.68 7.32
N ASP A 407 27.97 -13.93 6.54
CA ASP A 407 28.03 -14.98 5.52
C ASP A 407 28.78 -16.26 5.97
N GLY A 408 29.23 -16.34 7.22
CA GLY A 408 29.76 -17.58 7.80
C GLY A 408 31.08 -18.09 7.20
N THR A 409 31.84 -17.25 6.50
CA THR A 409 33.06 -17.66 5.79
C THR A 409 34.35 -17.54 6.60
N ALA A 410 34.35 -16.88 7.77
CA ALA A 410 35.54 -16.78 8.63
C ALA A 410 35.71 -17.97 9.59
N ASN A 411 35.91 -19.17 9.05
CA ASN A 411 36.28 -20.35 9.84
C ASN A 411 37.66 -20.90 9.45
N SER A 412 38.64 -20.02 9.24
CA SER A 412 40.01 -20.44 8.90
C SER A 412 41.13 -19.80 9.71
N ASN A 413 40.85 -18.96 10.71
CA ASN A 413 41.87 -18.53 11.69
C ASN A 413 41.22 -18.36 13.08
N SER A 414 41.11 -19.46 13.81
CA SER A 414 40.61 -19.49 15.18
C SER A 414 41.71 -19.09 16.17
N SER A 415 41.62 -17.88 16.69
CA SER A 415 41.96 -17.61 18.09
C SER A 415 40.77 -16.85 18.66
N MET A 416 40.17 -17.39 19.73
CA MET A 416 39.19 -16.61 20.49
C MET A 416 39.91 -15.37 21.03
N PRO A 417 39.30 -14.17 20.95
CA PRO A 417 39.79 -13.03 21.70
C PRO A 417 39.72 -13.35 23.20
N ASP A 418 40.71 -12.92 23.95
CA ASP A 418 40.80 -13.13 25.39
C ASP A 418 39.64 -12.40 26.09
N VAL A 419 38.73 -13.17 26.71
CA VAL A 419 37.48 -12.67 27.32
C VAL A 419 37.64 -12.49 28.83
N THR A 420 38.85 -12.21 29.31
CA THR A 420 39.11 -12.14 30.75
C THR A 420 38.73 -10.81 31.41
N GLU A 421 38.58 -9.70 30.67
CA GLU A 421 38.46 -8.40 31.34
C GLU A 421 37.10 -7.69 31.31
N ASP A 422 36.13 -7.98 30.42
CA ASP A 422 34.87 -7.19 30.43
C ASP A 422 33.66 -7.86 29.77
N ALA A 423 33.19 -8.99 30.32
CA ALA A 423 31.91 -9.57 29.93
C ALA A 423 30.92 -9.56 31.12
N PRO A 424 29.88 -8.70 31.09
CA PRO A 424 28.78 -8.78 32.04
C PRO A 424 27.90 -9.97 31.65
N LEU A 425 27.77 -10.92 32.59
CA LEU A 425 27.10 -12.23 32.52
C LEU A 425 28.04 -13.38 32.16
N ASP A 426 28.20 -14.25 33.16
CA ASP A 426 29.14 -15.37 33.30
C ASP A 426 28.93 -16.45 32.20
N MET A 427 29.39 -16.14 30.97
CA MET A 427 29.25 -16.97 29.77
C MET A 427 29.81 -18.39 29.96
N LYS A 428 30.80 -18.57 30.83
CA LYS A 428 31.37 -19.89 31.15
C LYS A 428 30.33 -20.83 31.78
N LYS A 429 29.48 -20.32 32.68
CA LYS A 429 28.38 -21.10 33.28
C LYS A 429 27.29 -21.43 32.28
N THR A 430 27.01 -20.50 31.36
CA THR A 430 25.99 -20.71 30.31
C THR A 430 26.47 -21.74 29.28
N ILE A 431 27.75 -21.69 28.88
CA ILE A 431 28.35 -22.66 27.96
C ILE A 431 28.41 -24.06 28.60
N GLN A 432 28.75 -24.18 29.89
CA GLN A 432 28.71 -25.45 30.62
C GLN A 432 27.31 -26.06 30.72
N LYS A 433 26.25 -25.24 30.81
CA LYS A 433 24.85 -25.71 30.83
C LYS A 433 24.33 -26.14 29.47
N ILE A 434 24.78 -25.51 28.39
CA ILE A 434 24.23 -25.73 27.05
C ILE A 434 25.03 -26.80 26.29
N ALA A 435 26.32 -26.98 26.58
CA ALA A 435 27.17 -27.95 25.89
C ALA A 435 26.61 -29.40 25.85
N PRO A 436 26.01 -29.97 26.91
CA PRO A 436 25.43 -31.32 26.85
C PRO A 436 24.24 -31.46 25.90
N LEU A 437 23.63 -30.34 25.50
CA LEU A 437 22.44 -30.28 24.65
C LEU A 437 22.77 -30.06 23.16
N VAL A 438 24.05 -29.89 22.83
CA VAL A 438 24.53 -29.60 21.48
C VAL A 438 25.44 -30.72 21.00
N LYS A 439 25.23 -31.18 19.76
CA LYS A 439 26.07 -32.20 19.12
C LYS A 439 27.50 -31.65 19.00
N ASP A 440 28.50 -32.40 19.48
CA ASP A 440 29.91 -31.98 19.68
C ASP A 440 30.19 -31.01 20.84
N GLY A 441 29.27 -30.83 21.80
CA GLY A 441 29.48 -29.97 22.97
C GLY A 441 30.70 -30.29 23.83
N ASP A 442 31.15 -31.55 23.87
CA ASP A 442 32.36 -31.96 24.58
C ASP A 442 33.64 -31.33 24.00
N LYS A 443 33.68 -31.06 22.68
CA LYS A 443 34.80 -30.37 22.03
C LYS A 443 34.82 -28.88 22.38
N ILE A 444 33.65 -28.28 22.56
CA ILE A 444 33.50 -26.89 22.98
C ILE A 444 33.99 -26.74 24.43
N LEU A 445 33.64 -27.68 25.31
CA LEU A 445 34.15 -27.71 26.69
C LEU A 445 35.67 -27.90 26.76
N ALA A 446 36.25 -28.75 25.90
CA ALA A 446 37.70 -28.97 25.83
C ALA A 446 38.49 -27.76 25.30
N SER A 447 37.83 -26.84 24.58
CA SER A 447 38.44 -25.62 24.03
C SER A 447 38.40 -24.42 24.99
N LEU A 448 37.74 -24.56 26.15
CA LEU A 448 37.74 -23.52 27.17
C LEU A 448 39.12 -23.45 27.85
N PRO A 449 39.68 -22.26 28.08
CA PRO A 449 40.92 -22.14 28.84
C PRO A 449 40.73 -22.68 30.27
N CYS A 450 41.49 -23.72 30.60
CA CYS A 450 41.69 -24.16 31.98
C CYS A 450 42.52 -23.09 32.69
N GLY A 451 41.85 -22.19 33.39
CA GLY A 451 42.51 -21.21 34.26
C GLY A 451 43.26 -21.93 35.37
N GLN A 452 44.54 -21.59 35.51
CA GLN A 452 45.17 -21.48 36.84
C GLN A 452 44.56 -20.28 37.57
#